data_AF-A0AAP5NM26-F1
#
_entry.id   AF-A0AAP5NM26-F1
#
_cell.length_a   1.000
_cell.length_b   1.000
_cell.length_c   1.000
_cell.angle_alpha   90.00
_cell.angle_beta   90.00
_cell.angle_gamma   90.00
#
_symmetry.space_group_name_H-M   'P 1'
#
loop_
_entity.id
_entity.type
_entity.pdbx_description
1 polymer ?
#
loop_
_entity_poly.entity_id
_entity_poly.type
_entity_poly.pdbx_seq_one_letter_code
_entity_poly.pdbx_strand_id
1 'polypeptide(L)'
;MIENLLRPEVLFSNALVCLVTFLLTRWALKRKKAPQQTEAVVQIPKQTKDGQAVLETSLTTLQSYKNNLNKYGYTYFQETTPIVIQQLQAEADSLIPGNTNQIIIELLQNNYEKLAAFQQEEVIDTKKQELEVLNHVNKTIIIWRNLLKESR
;
A
#
# COMPACT_ATOMS: atom_id res chain seq x y z
N MET A 1 -19.71 -38.20 -38.83
CA MET A 1 -20.09 -37.40 -37.63
C MET A 1 -19.10 -36.25 -37.31
N ILE A 2 -18.06 -36.02 -38.12
CA ILE A 2 -17.11 -34.89 -37.96
C ILE A 2 -17.46 -33.70 -38.88
N GLU A 3 -18.24 -33.94 -39.95
CA GLU A 3 -18.57 -32.92 -40.96
C GLU A 3 -19.49 -31.80 -40.43
N ASN A 4 -20.26 -32.04 -39.37
CA ASN A 4 -21.07 -31.00 -38.71
C ASN A 4 -20.25 -30.05 -37.82
N LEU A 5 -19.02 -30.43 -37.45
CA LEU A 5 -18.12 -29.62 -36.61
C LEU A 5 -17.33 -28.57 -37.41
N LEU A 6 -17.24 -28.73 -38.73
CA LEU A 6 -16.46 -27.86 -39.64
C LEU A 6 -17.33 -26.85 -40.42
N ARG A 7 -18.63 -26.77 -40.13
CA ARG A 7 -19.47 -25.71 -40.71
C ARG A 7 -18.96 -24.34 -40.20
N PRO A 8 -18.77 -23.35 -41.09
CA PRO A 8 -18.24 -22.04 -40.71
C PRO A 8 -19.06 -21.39 -39.59
N GLU A 9 -20.38 -21.58 -39.59
CA GLU A 9 -21.29 -21.12 -38.53
C GLU A 9 -20.94 -21.67 -37.14
N VAL A 10 -20.59 -22.96 -37.05
CA VAL A 10 -20.23 -23.65 -35.80
C VAL A 10 -18.83 -23.23 -35.34
N LEU A 11 -17.90 -23.03 -36.28
CA LEU A 11 -16.56 -22.51 -36.00
C LEU A 11 -16.58 -21.07 -35.47
N PHE A 12 -17.40 -20.19 -36.06
CA PHE A 12 -17.58 -18.82 -35.59
C PHE A 12 -18.24 -18.77 -34.20
N SER A 13 -19.27 -19.58 -33.97
CA SER A 13 -19.90 -19.68 -32.65
C SER A 13 -18.91 -20.14 -31.58
N ASN A 14 -18.08 -21.14 -31.87
CA ASN A 14 -17.11 -21.67 -30.92
C ASN A 14 -15.97 -20.67 -30.67
N ALA A 15 -15.49 -19.99 -31.71
CA ALA A 15 -14.50 -18.93 -31.59
C ALA A 15 -15.01 -17.74 -30.75
N LEU A 16 -16.29 -17.37 -30.91
CA LEU A 16 -16.93 -16.31 -30.13
C LEU A 16 -16.99 -16.68 -28.65
N VAL A 17 -17.39 -17.92 -28.32
CA VAL A 17 -17.43 -18.43 -26.94
C VAL A 17 -16.03 -18.44 -26.31
N CYS A 18 -15.00 -18.87 -27.06
CA CYS A 18 -13.60 -18.80 -26.62
C CYS A 18 -13.14 -17.35 -26.36
N LEU A 19 -13.55 -16.41 -27.20
CA LEU A 19 -13.18 -15.01 -27.06
C LEU A 19 -13.86 -14.36 -25.84
N VAL A 20 -15.15 -14.63 -25.62
CA VAL A 20 -15.89 -14.14 -24.44
C VAL A 20 -15.32 -14.74 -23.15
N THR A 21 -15.05 -16.04 -23.12
CA THR A 21 -14.46 -16.70 -21.95
C THR A 21 -13.05 -16.19 -21.66
N PHE A 22 -12.23 -15.92 -22.68
CA PHE A 22 -10.92 -15.28 -22.52
C PHE A 22 -11.01 -13.86 -21.98
N LEU A 23 -11.94 -13.05 -22.47
CA LEU A 23 -12.16 -11.69 -21.96
C LEU A 23 -12.64 -11.70 -20.50
N LEU A 24 -13.56 -12.60 -20.15
CA LEU A 24 -14.06 -12.75 -18.77
C LEU A 24 -12.97 -13.24 -17.81
N THR A 25 -12.19 -14.26 -18.20
CA THR A 25 -11.07 -14.75 -17.38
C THR A 25 -9.99 -13.69 -17.23
N ARG A 26 -9.61 -12.99 -18.31
CA ARG A 26 -8.63 -11.91 -18.25
C ARG A 26 -9.08 -10.74 -17.38
N TRP A 27 -10.37 -10.43 -17.39
CA TRP A 27 -10.93 -9.40 -16.52
C TRP A 27 -10.99 -9.84 -15.05
N ALA A 28 -11.39 -11.09 -14.78
CA ALA A 28 -11.35 -11.66 -13.43
C ALA A 28 -9.93 -11.74 -12.86
N LEU A 29 -8.93 -12.08 -13.68
CA LEU A 29 -7.51 -12.08 -13.32
C LEU A 29 -6.96 -10.67 -13.04
N LYS A 30 -7.49 -9.63 -13.71
CA LYS A 30 -7.09 -8.24 -13.47
C LYS A 30 -7.71 -7.62 -12.22
N ARG A 31 -8.77 -8.21 -11.66
CA ARG A 31 -9.40 -7.72 -10.44
C ARG A 31 -8.48 -8.01 -9.26
N LYS A 32 -7.89 -6.96 -8.69
CA LYS A 32 -7.25 -7.03 -7.37
C LYS A 32 -8.31 -7.53 -6.37
N LYS A 33 -7.96 -8.54 -5.58
CA LYS A 33 -8.87 -9.08 -4.55
C LYS A 33 -9.23 -7.97 -3.57
N ALA A 34 -10.47 -7.94 -3.07
CA ALA A 34 -10.83 -7.05 -1.98
C ALA A 34 -9.92 -7.35 -0.78
N PRO A 35 -9.45 -6.32 -0.06
CA PRO A 35 -8.68 -6.53 1.16
C PRO A 35 -9.52 -7.34 2.15
N GLN A 36 -8.94 -8.41 2.71
CA GLN A 36 -9.49 -9.00 3.93
C GLN A 36 -9.26 -7.96 5.02
N GLN A 37 -10.34 -7.42 5.58
CA GLN A 37 -10.28 -6.50 6.72
C GLN A 37 -9.72 -7.26 7.91
N THR A 38 -8.40 -7.26 8.06
CA THR A 38 -7.78 -7.53 9.36
C THR A 38 -8.11 -6.31 10.20
N GLU A 39 -8.84 -6.48 11.31
CA GLU A 39 -9.02 -5.43 12.31
C GLU A 39 -7.63 -5.01 12.80
N ALA A 40 -7.07 -3.97 12.17
CA ALA A 40 -5.81 -3.40 12.56
C ALA A 40 -6.06 -2.52 13.79
N VAL A 41 -6.05 -3.15 14.96
CA VAL A 41 -6.03 -2.45 16.23
C VAL A 41 -4.71 -1.66 16.28
N VAL A 42 -4.81 -0.34 16.36
CA VAL A 42 -3.66 0.55 16.55
C VAL A 42 -2.95 0.11 17.83
N GLN A 43 -1.70 -0.34 17.70
CA GLN A 43 -0.89 -0.75 18.84
C GLN A 43 -0.24 0.50 19.41
N ILE A 44 -0.71 0.94 20.58
CA ILE A 44 -0.12 2.07 21.31
C ILE A 44 1.25 1.64 21.85
N PRO A 45 2.37 2.14 21.31
CA PRO A 45 3.69 1.71 21.74
C PRO A 45 4.04 2.29 23.11
N LYS A 46 4.91 1.62 23.86
CA LYS A 46 5.43 2.14 25.14
C LYS A 46 6.37 3.31 24.86
N GLN A 47 6.34 4.33 25.71
CA GLN A 47 7.26 5.46 25.59
C GLN A 47 8.72 5.01 25.70
N THR A 48 9.57 5.51 24.79
CA THR A 48 10.98 5.12 24.69
C THR A 48 11.86 6.32 24.31
N LYS A 49 13.16 6.24 24.67
CA LYS A 49 14.20 7.15 24.18
C LYS A 49 14.93 6.60 22.96
N ASP A 50 14.70 5.34 22.62
CA ASP A 50 15.36 4.67 21.51
C ASP A 50 14.67 5.02 20.18
N GLY A 51 15.13 6.11 19.58
CA GLY A 51 14.60 6.56 18.29
C GLY A 51 14.88 5.58 17.14
N GLN A 52 15.95 4.79 17.21
CA GLN A 52 16.26 3.80 16.18
C GLN A 52 15.24 2.66 16.22
N ALA A 53 14.90 2.15 17.41
CA ALA A 53 13.87 1.12 17.56
C ALA A 53 12.49 1.58 17.07
N VAL A 54 12.12 2.84 17.35
CA VAL A 54 10.89 3.44 16.82
C VAL A 54 10.95 3.50 15.28
N LEU A 55 12.04 3.98 14.72
CA LEU A 55 12.22 4.07 13.26
C LEU A 55 12.20 2.68 12.58
N GLU A 56 12.77 1.64 13.20
CA GLU A 56 12.70 0.25 12.71
C GLU A 56 11.25 -0.28 12.72
N THR A 57 10.49 0.04 13.77
CA THR A 57 9.07 -0.32 13.88
C THR A 57 8.24 0.39 12.80
N SER A 58 8.40 1.70 12.66
CA SER A 58 7.71 2.48 11.63
C SER A 58 8.09 2.07 10.22
N LEU A 59 9.35 1.69 10.00
CA LEU A 59 9.80 1.13 8.74
C LEU A 59 9.07 -0.18 8.42
N THR A 60 8.85 -1.04 9.42
CA THR A 60 8.10 -2.29 9.26
C THR A 60 6.64 -2.02 8.90
N THR A 61 6.01 -1.04 9.58
CA THR A 61 4.66 -0.56 9.29
C THR A 61 4.55 -0.07 7.83
N LEU A 62 5.49 0.77 7.37
CA LEU A 62 5.52 1.25 5.98
C LEU A 62 5.77 0.15 4.95
N GLN A 63 6.62 -0.83 5.24
CA GLN A 63 6.87 -1.95 4.33
C GLN A 63 5.62 -2.83 4.16
N SER A 64 4.92 -3.12 5.26
CA SER A 64 3.64 -3.82 5.24
C SER A 64 2.60 -3.04 4.42
N TYR A 65 2.48 -1.74 4.70
CA TYR A 65 1.59 -0.84 3.97
C TYR A 65 1.88 -0.82 2.46
N LYS A 66 3.15 -0.67 2.05
CA LYS A 66 3.57 -0.74 0.65
C LYS A 66 3.16 -2.06 -0.01
N ASN A 67 3.40 -3.19 0.66
CA ASN A 67 3.12 -4.50 0.11
C ASN A 67 1.62 -4.70 -0.12
N ASN A 68 0.81 -4.29 0.85
CA ASN A 68 -0.64 -4.35 0.74
C ASN A 68 -1.19 -3.36 -0.29
N LEU A 69 -0.65 -2.14 -0.35
CA LEU A 69 -1.04 -1.14 -1.36
C LEU A 69 -0.74 -1.64 -2.78
N ASN A 70 0.41 -2.28 -3.01
CA ASN A 70 0.70 -2.91 -4.30
C ASN A 70 -0.32 -4.02 -4.64
N LYS A 71 -0.64 -4.86 -3.65
CA LYS A 71 -1.52 -6.03 -3.81
C LYS A 71 -2.99 -5.67 -4.04
N TYR A 72 -3.51 -4.72 -3.27
CA TYR A 72 -4.94 -4.40 -3.20
C TYR A 72 -5.29 -3.06 -3.88
N GLY A 73 -4.29 -2.19 -4.10
CA GLY A 73 -4.44 -0.95 -4.85
C GLY A 73 -5.23 0.13 -4.12
N TYR A 74 -5.84 1.01 -4.91
CA TYR A 74 -6.55 2.20 -4.42
C TYR A 74 -7.62 1.94 -3.35
N THR A 75 -8.37 0.84 -3.42
CA THR A 75 -9.37 0.51 -2.38
C THR A 75 -8.72 0.33 -1.01
N TYR A 76 -7.58 -0.36 -0.95
CA TYR A 76 -6.83 -0.50 0.29
C TYR A 76 -6.26 0.84 0.77
N PHE A 77 -5.83 1.71 -0.15
CA PHE A 77 -5.43 3.07 0.19
C PHE A 77 -6.57 3.81 0.92
N GLN A 78 -7.77 3.87 0.36
CA GLN A 78 -8.89 4.60 0.98
C GLN A 78 -9.26 4.03 2.36
N GLU A 79 -9.33 2.71 2.49
CA GLU A 79 -9.83 2.07 3.70
C GLU A 79 -8.81 2.04 4.84
N THR A 80 -7.51 1.87 4.52
CA THR A 80 -6.51 1.51 5.53
C THR A 80 -5.46 2.57 5.80
N THR A 81 -5.28 3.54 4.90
CA THR A 81 -4.32 4.64 5.12
C THR A 81 -4.62 5.43 6.40
N PRO A 82 -5.88 5.74 6.77
CA PRO A 82 -6.16 6.40 8.04
C PRO A 82 -5.62 5.62 9.25
N ILE A 83 -5.75 4.29 9.23
CA ILE A 83 -5.25 3.42 10.31
C ILE A 83 -3.71 3.40 10.32
N VAL A 84 -3.09 3.34 9.15
CA VAL A 84 -1.62 3.40 9.03
C VAL A 84 -1.08 4.75 9.51
N ILE A 85 -1.76 5.85 9.20
CA ILE A 85 -1.41 7.18 9.72
C ILE A 85 -1.49 7.18 11.24
N GLN A 86 -2.58 6.70 11.83
CA GLN A 86 -2.74 6.62 13.29
C GLN A 86 -1.65 5.77 13.94
N GLN A 87 -1.29 4.63 13.32
CA GLN A 87 -0.22 3.78 13.81
C GLN A 87 1.15 4.49 13.77
N LEU A 88 1.47 5.16 12.65
CA LEU A 88 2.72 5.92 12.51
C LEU A 88 2.79 7.12 13.46
N GLN A 89 1.65 7.78 13.71
CA GLN A 89 1.54 8.84 14.71
C GLN A 89 1.78 8.30 16.11
N ALA A 90 1.13 7.19 16.49
CA ALA A 90 1.34 6.56 17.78
C ALA A 90 2.79 6.11 18.01
N GLU A 91 3.46 5.64 16.95
CA GLU A 91 4.90 5.33 16.98
C GLU A 91 5.75 6.58 17.17
N ALA A 92 5.48 7.67 16.45
CA ALA A 92 6.18 8.93 16.65
C ALA A 92 5.97 9.50 18.06
N ASP A 93 4.74 9.48 18.57
CA ASP A 93 4.37 9.99 19.89
C ASP A 93 4.94 9.15 21.04
N SER A 94 5.33 7.90 20.76
CA SER A 94 6.03 7.05 21.72
C SER A 94 7.47 7.52 21.97
N LEU A 95 8.06 8.31 21.06
CA LEU A 95 9.43 8.76 21.17
C LEU A 95 9.52 9.97 22.09
N ILE A 96 10.27 9.83 23.19
CA ILE A 96 10.49 10.93 24.13
C ILE A 96 11.37 12.00 23.45
N PRO A 97 10.92 13.27 23.43
CA PRO A 97 11.67 14.37 22.83
C PRO A 97 13.05 14.55 23.45
N GLY A 98 14.05 14.81 22.60
CA GLY A 98 15.43 15.07 23.00
C GLY A 98 16.31 15.38 21.80
N ASN A 99 17.46 16.02 22.03
CA ASN A 99 18.35 16.50 20.95
C ASN A 99 18.75 15.41 19.95
N THR A 100 18.93 14.17 20.40
CA THR A 100 19.28 13.03 19.54
C THR A 100 18.09 12.46 18.76
N ASN A 101 16.87 12.66 19.25
CA ASN A 101 15.65 12.08 18.70
C ASN A 101 14.87 13.06 17.81
N GLN A 102 15.18 14.35 17.88
CA GLN A 102 14.48 15.41 17.14
C GLN A 102 14.42 15.13 15.63
N ILE A 103 15.53 14.70 15.04
CA ILE A 103 15.60 14.36 13.60
C ILE A 103 14.65 13.22 13.26
N ILE A 104 14.56 12.20 14.12
CA ILE A 104 13.69 11.04 13.91
C ILE A 104 12.23 11.44 14.04
N ILE A 105 11.89 12.26 15.05
CA ILE A 105 10.53 12.80 15.24
C ILE A 105 10.08 13.56 13.99
N GLU A 106 10.92 14.47 13.48
CA GLU A 106 10.61 15.25 12.28
C GLU A 106 10.45 14.36 11.04
N LEU A 107 11.27 13.32 10.88
CA LEU A 107 11.15 12.38 9.76
C LEU A 107 9.84 11.57 9.82
N LEU A 108 9.46 11.09 11.00
CA LEU A 108 8.21 10.37 11.19
C LEU A 108 7.01 11.29 10.94
N GLN A 109 7.07 12.53 11.44
CA GLN A 109 6.05 13.56 11.27
C GLN A 109 5.81 13.93 9.81
N ASN A 110 6.87 14.33 9.11
CA ASN A 110 6.79 14.66 7.70
C ASN A 110 6.16 13.52 6.88
N ASN A 111 6.44 12.27 7.24
CA ASN A 111 5.88 11.13 6.53
C ASN A 111 4.37 10.96 6.77
N TYR A 112 3.90 10.97 8.01
CA TYR A 112 2.46 10.79 8.26
C TYR A 112 1.63 11.99 7.80
N GLU A 113 2.19 13.21 7.84
CA GLU A 113 1.54 14.40 7.30
C GLU A 113 1.39 14.32 5.77
N LYS A 114 2.43 13.85 5.07
CA LYS A 114 2.36 13.68 3.62
C LYS A 114 1.35 12.59 3.23
N LEU A 115 1.27 11.50 3.99
CA LEU A 115 0.25 10.46 3.80
C LEU A 115 -1.17 10.99 4.05
N ALA A 116 -1.35 11.84 5.07
CA ALA A 116 -2.62 12.51 5.34
C ALA A 116 -3.01 13.47 4.20
N ALA A 117 -2.05 14.22 3.65
CA ALA A 117 -2.29 15.09 2.50
C ALA A 117 -2.76 14.30 1.27
N PHE A 118 -2.16 13.14 0.99
CA PHE A 118 -2.65 12.27 -0.10
C PHE A 118 -4.09 11.79 0.14
N GLN A 119 -4.51 11.59 1.39
CA GLN A 119 -5.89 11.20 1.70
C GLN A 119 -6.91 12.33 1.49
N GLN A 120 -6.49 13.58 1.65
CA GLN A 120 -7.36 14.76 1.52
C GLN A 120 -7.44 15.29 0.08
N GLU A 121 -6.54 14.85 -0.80
CA GLU A 121 -6.47 15.29 -2.20
C GLU A 121 -7.68 14.79 -3.01
N GLU A 122 -8.25 15.69 -3.82
CA GLU A 122 -9.36 15.35 -4.72
C GLU A 122 -8.90 14.41 -5.83
N VAL A 123 -9.59 13.27 -5.97
CA VAL A 123 -9.09 12.15 -6.77
C VAL A 123 -9.75 12.11 -8.15
N ILE A 124 -9.06 12.68 -9.13
CA ILE A 124 -9.47 12.63 -10.53
C ILE A 124 -8.98 11.34 -11.21
N ASP A 125 -7.76 10.89 -10.88
CA ASP A 125 -7.15 9.65 -11.38
C ASP A 125 -6.63 8.81 -10.21
N THR A 126 -7.38 7.77 -9.86
CA THR A 126 -7.06 6.85 -8.77
C THR A 126 -5.74 6.10 -8.99
N LYS A 127 -5.37 5.86 -10.25
CA LYS A 127 -4.14 5.14 -10.57
C LYS A 127 -2.92 6.06 -10.43
N LYS A 128 -3.06 7.31 -10.85
CA LYS A 128 -2.03 8.33 -10.62
C LYS A 128 -1.76 8.50 -9.11
N GLN A 129 -2.80 8.65 -8.31
CA GLN A 129 -2.66 8.79 -6.86
C GLN A 129 -2.05 7.54 -6.21
N GLU A 130 -2.45 6.33 -6.61
CA GLU A 130 -1.83 5.08 -6.15
C GLU A 130 -0.31 5.08 -6.42
N LEU A 131 0.12 5.55 -7.60
CA LEU A 131 1.53 5.63 -7.97
C LEU A 131 2.29 6.69 -7.18
N GLU A 132 1.69 7.85 -6.94
CA GLU A 132 2.31 8.93 -6.15
C GLU A 132 2.50 8.53 -4.70
N VAL A 133 1.50 7.89 -4.09
CA VAL A 133 1.60 7.32 -2.74
C VAL A 133 2.67 6.23 -2.69
N LEU A 134 2.68 5.29 -3.64
CA LEU A 134 3.71 4.26 -3.71
C LEU A 134 5.11 4.84 -3.87
N ASN A 135 5.27 5.88 -4.69
CA ASN A 135 6.54 6.56 -4.89
C ASN A 135 7.02 7.23 -3.61
N HIS A 136 6.14 7.94 -2.91
CA HIS A 136 6.44 8.54 -1.60
C HIS A 136 6.89 7.47 -0.61
N VAL A 137 6.08 6.42 -0.40
CA VAL A 137 6.38 5.34 0.55
C VAL A 137 7.71 4.64 0.21
N ASN A 138 7.99 4.41 -1.08
CA ASN A 138 9.26 3.84 -1.51
C ASN A 138 10.46 4.72 -1.15
N LYS A 139 10.38 6.02 -1.42
CA LYS A 139 11.44 6.96 -1.09
C LYS A 139 11.67 7.01 0.42
N THR A 140 10.60 7.09 1.21
CA THR A 140 10.67 7.09 2.67
C THR A 140 11.34 5.82 3.19
N ILE A 141 10.93 4.63 2.71
CA ILE A 141 11.55 3.35 3.09
C ILE A 141 13.05 3.33 2.80
N ILE A 142 13.48 3.86 1.64
CA ILE A 142 14.90 3.92 1.27
C ILE A 142 15.67 4.84 2.22
N ILE A 143 15.15 6.05 2.46
CA ILE A 143 15.76 7.04 3.35
C ILE A 143 15.93 6.46 4.76
N TRP A 144 14.86 5.90 5.35
CA TRP A 144 14.89 5.35 6.69
C TRP A 144 15.82 4.15 6.81
N ARG A 145 15.86 3.27 5.80
CA ARG A 145 16.83 2.15 5.76
C ARG A 145 18.27 2.63 5.72
N ASN A 146 18.57 3.71 5.00
CA ASN A 146 19.93 4.24 4.93
C ASN A 146 20.32 4.88 6.27
N LEU A 147 19.43 5.64 6.89
CA LEU A 147 19.65 6.22 8.22
C LEU A 147 19.94 5.14 9.27
N LEU A 148 19.16 4.06 9.29
CA LEU A 148 19.38 2.92 10.20
C LEU A 148 20.68 2.15 9.93
N LYS A 149 21.24 2.23 8.71
CA LYS A 149 22.53 1.64 8.37
C LYS A 149 23.70 2.52 8.80
N GLU A 150 23.56 3.84 8.64
CA GLU A 150 24.58 4.82 9.04
C GLU A 150 24.71 4.93 10.56
N SER A 151 23.68 4.53 11.29
CA SER A 151 23.64 4.58 12.75
C SER A 151 24.11 3.30 13.47
N ARG A 152 24.54 2.28 12.70
CA ARG A 152 25.09 1.00 13.18
C ARG A 152 26.61 0.98 13.05
#